data_AF-A0A5B8EGD9-F1
#
_entry.id   AF-A0A5B8EGD9-F1
#
_cell.length_a   1.000
_cell.length_b   1.000
_cell.length_c   1.000
_cell.angle_alpha   90.00
_cell.angle_beta   90.00
_cell.angle_gamma   90.00
#
_symmetry.space_group_name_H-M   'P 1'
#
loop_
_entity.id
_entity.type
_entity.pdbx_description
1 polymer ?
#
loop_
_entity_poly.entity_id
_entity_poly.type
_entity_poly.pdbx_seq_one_letter_code
_entity_poly.pdbx_strand_id
1 'polypeptide(L)'
;MDNQNETQVTVTNNEEVKNEEVKQDDTASTGTPDLSKMSEADKRAFFAEELKNSAIENQFGKTETIVVNEGTKYQYHMILAFPGTAIASQIEDDATTDATGNVDFTRLMQGAVDNGVISFPQVKSLDFWNYHKGYSEVAAKVLKFLNDGLAGNLE
;
A
#
# COMPACT_ATOMS: atom_id res chain seq x y z
N MET A 1 21.43 -3.53 -52.42
CA MET A 1 21.50 -3.06 -51.03
C MET A 1 20.09 -3.11 -50.49
N ASP A 2 19.99 -3.71 -49.32
CA ASP A 2 18.84 -4.48 -48.86
C ASP A 2 17.63 -3.67 -48.40
N ASN A 3 16.51 -4.37 -48.58
CA ASN A 3 15.19 -4.22 -48.01
C ASN A 3 15.19 -3.86 -46.50
N GLN A 4 14.40 -2.87 -46.07
CA GLN A 4 13.67 -2.93 -44.80
C GLN A 4 12.28 -2.30 -44.94
N ASN A 5 11.31 -3.13 -44.55
CA ASN A 5 9.87 -2.96 -44.53
C ASN A 5 9.45 -2.73 -43.06
N GLU A 6 8.28 -2.11 -42.84
CA GLU A 6 7.44 -2.23 -41.63
C GLU A 6 7.98 -1.60 -40.31
N THR A 7 7.24 -0.93 -39.41
CA THR A 7 5.81 -0.87 -39.08
C THR A 7 5.51 0.43 -38.31
N GLN A 8 4.37 1.06 -38.59
CA GLN A 8 3.74 2.05 -37.70
C GLN A 8 3.22 1.35 -36.44
N VAL A 9 3.77 1.66 -35.26
CA VAL A 9 3.15 1.28 -34.00
C VAL A 9 2.32 2.45 -33.49
N THR A 10 1.02 2.39 -33.77
CA THR A 10 -0.01 3.15 -33.09
C THR A 10 -0.21 2.53 -31.71
N VAL A 11 0.19 3.20 -30.63
CA VAL A 11 -0.21 2.80 -29.28
C VAL A 11 -1.50 3.55 -28.95
N THR A 12 -2.59 2.80 -28.97
CA THR A 12 -3.96 3.25 -28.70
C THR A 12 -4.36 2.82 -27.29
N ASN A 13 -4.98 3.77 -26.59
CA ASN A 13 -5.84 3.67 -25.39
C ASN A 13 -5.20 3.44 -24.02
N ASN A 14 -5.01 4.57 -23.31
CA ASN A 14 -5.23 4.64 -21.87
C ASN A 14 -6.72 4.45 -21.60
N GLU A 15 -7.13 3.29 -21.09
CA GLU A 15 -8.43 3.17 -20.44
C GLU A 15 -8.29 3.63 -18.98
N GLU A 16 -8.97 4.74 -18.66
CA GLU A 16 -9.22 5.17 -17.29
C GLU A 16 -9.97 4.05 -16.56
N VAL A 17 -9.34 3.48 -15.54
CA VAL A 17 -10.02 2.59 -14.59
C VAL A 17 -10.97 3.46 -13.77
N LYS A 18 -12.26 3.42 -14.13
CA LYS A 18 -13.35 3.95 -13.30
C LYS A 18 -13.41 3.15 -12.01
N ASN A 19 -13.10 3.79 -10.88
CA ASN A 19 -13.44 3.31 -9.56
C ASN A 19 -14.98 3.34 -9.41
N GLU A 20 -15.63 2.19 -9.50
CA GLU A 20 -17.00 2.03 -9.01
C GLU A 20 -16.96 1.72 -7.51
N GLU A 21 -17.66 2.51 -6.71
CA GLU A 21 -17.88 2.30 -5.27
C GLU A 21 -18.55 0.93 -5.05
N VAL A 22 -17.79 -0.04 -4.52
CA VAL A 22 -18.34 -1.32 -4.06
C VAL A 22 -18.75 -1.16 -2.60
N LYS A 23 -20.06 -1.25 -2.33
CA LYS A 23 -20.57 -1.38 -0.95
C LYS A 23 -20.28 -2.81 -0.47
N GLN A 24 -19.40 -2.94 0.53
CA GLN A 24 -19.07 -4.21 1.18
C GLN A 24 -20.23 -4.66 2.09
N ASP A 25 -20.69 -5.90 1.92
CA ASP A 25 -21.58 -6.61 2.84
C ASP A 25 -20.77 -7.76 3.45
N ASP A 26 -20.45 -7.66 4.76
CA ASP A 26 -19.54 -8.55 5.51
C ASP A 26 -20.13 -9.93 5.84
N THR A 27 -21.10 -10.42 5.07
CA THR A 27 -21.71 -11.72 5.34
C THR A 27 -20.91 -12.88 4.73
N ALA A 28 -20.13 -13.56 5.57
CA ALA A 28 -19.45 -14.80 5.22
C ALA A 28 -20.44 -15.89 4.78
N SER A 29 -20.27 -16.43 3.56
CA SER A 29 -21.03 -17.58 3.06
C SER A 29 -20.67 -18.85 3.86
N THR A 30 -21.65 -19.45 4.52
CA THR A 30 -21.49 -20.53 5.51
C THR A 30 -21.31 -21.94 4.93
N GLY A 31 -20.52 -22.11 3.86
CA GLY A 31 -20.17 -23.45 3.37
C GLY A 31 -19.05 -23.43 2.36
N THR A 32 -17.86 -23.89 2.76
CA THR A 32 -16.75 -24.11 1.81
C THR A 32 -17.15 -25.21 0.81
N PRO A 33 -17.24 -24.92 -0.49
CA PRO A 33 -17.63 -25.92 -1.46
C PRO A 33 -16.56 -27.03 -1.59
N ASP A 34 -17.00 -28.26 -1.84
CA ASP A 34 -16.09 -29.37 -2.13
C ASP A 34 -15.58 -29.28 -3.59
N LEU A 35 -14.45 -28.58 -3.77
CA LEU A 35 -13.81 -28.37 -5.07
C LEU A 35 -13.46 -29.70 -5.79
N SER A 36 -13.31 -30.82 -5.08
CA SER A 36 -12.96 -32.12 -5.68
C SER A 36 -14.08 -32.74 -6.51
N LYS A 37 -15.32 -32.28 -6.31
CA LYS A 37 -16.52 -32.77 -7.00
C LYS A 37 -16.99 -31.87 -8.14
N MET A 38 -16.33 -30.72 -8.34
CA MET A 38 -16.67 -29.74 -9.35
C MET A 38 -15.95 -30.00 -10.68
N SER A 39 -16.61 -29.66 -11.79
CA SER A 39 -15.93 -29.56 -13.08
C SER A 39 -14.96 -28.36 -13.09
N GLU A 40 -13.98 -28.36 -14.00
CA GLU A 40 -13.06 -27.22 -14.16
C GLU A 40 -13.77 -25.91 -14.54
N ALA A 41 -14.90 -26.00 -15.25
CA ALA A 41 -15.72 -24.84 -15.60
C ALA A 41 -16.40 -24.26 -14.35
N ASP A 42 -16.97 -25.11 -13.50
CA ASP A 42 -17.63 -24.69 -12.26
C ASP A 42 -16.63 -24.09 -11.28
N LYS A 43 -15.42 -24.64 -11.18
CA LYS A 43 -14.33 -24.07 -10.37
C LYS A 43 -13.96 -22.65 -10.81
N ARG A 44 -13.83 -22.42 -12.12
CA ARG A 44 -13.50 -21.08 -12.65
C ARG A 44 -14.60 -20.07 -12.37
N ALA A 45 -15.86 -20.47 -12.51
CA ALA A 45 -17.00 -19.61 -12.18
C ALA A 45 -17.03 -19.28 -10.68
N PHE A 46 -16.78 -20.28 -9.82
CA PHE A 46 -16.69 -20.09 -8.37
C PHE A 46 -15.55 -19.15 -7.99
N PHE A 47 -14.33 -19.36 -8.49
CA PHE A 47 -13.19 -18.48 -8.21
C PHE A 47 -13.37 -17.05 -8.73
N ALA A 48 -14.06 -16.87 -9.86
CA ALA A 48 -14.37 -15.54 -10.38
C ALA A 48 -15.31 -14.77 -9.43
N GLU A 49 -16.28 -15.47 -8.84
CA GLU A 49 -17.19 -14.89 -7.84
C GLU A 49 -16.45 -14.61 -6.53
N GLU A 50 -15.59 -15.51 -6.06
CA GLU A 50 -14.73 -15.26 -4.89
C GLU A 50 -13.83 -14.04 -5.10
N LEU A 51 -13.16 -13.93 -6.25
CA LEU A 51 -12.31 -12.79 -6.58
C LEU A 51 -13.09 -11.48 -6.53
N LYS A 52 -14.27 -11.46 -7.14
CA LYS A 52 -15.15 -10.28 -7.14
C LYS A 52 -15.58 -9.89 -5.73
N ASN A 53 -15.95 -10.87 -4.91
CA ASN A 53 -16.42 -10.64 -3.54
C ASN A 53 -15.28 -10.31 -2.56
N SER A 54 -14.04 -10.71 -2.87
CA SER A 54 -12.85 -10.37 -2.09
C SER A 54 -12.28 -8.98 -2.36
N ALA A 55 -12.84 -8.24 -3.35
CA ALA A 55 -12.34 -6.93 -3.70
C ALA A 55 -12.54 -5.95 -2.54
N ILE A 56 -11.47 -5.27 -2.17
CA ILE A 56 -11.46 -4.18 -1.20
C ILE A 56 -11.33 -2.84 -1.93
N GLU A 57 -11.59 -1.74 -1.21
CA GLU A 57 -11.33 -0.41 -1.75
C GLU A 57 -9.83 -0.22 -2.08
N ASN A 58 -9.55 0.55 -3.12
CA ASN A 58 -8.18 0.91 -3.48
C ASN A 58 -7.49 1.65 -2.33
N GLN A 59 -6.41 1.07 -1.82
CA GLN A 59 -5.63 1.63 -0.72
C GLN A 59 -4.67 2.73 -1.19
N PHE A 60 -4.31 2.76 -2.48
CA PHE A 60 -3.36 3.74 -3.02
C PHE A 60 -3.84 5.17 -2.80
N GLY A 61 -2.98 6.00 -2.19
CA GLY A 61 -3.28 7.40 -1.93
C GLY A 61 -4.20 7.66 -0.73
N LYS A 62 -4.70 6.62 -0.03
CA LYS A 62 -5.35 6.81 1.27
C LYS A 62 -4.38 7.47 2.25
N THR A 63 -4.90 8.33 3.12
CA THR A 63 -4.08 9.18 3.98
C THR A 63 -4.45 9.07 5.45
N GLU A 64 -3.47 9.07 6.33
CA GLU A 64 -3.67 9.16 7.78
C GLU A 64 -3.01 10.43 8.32
N THR A 65 -3.73 11.21 9.13
CA THR A 65 -3.13 12.32 9.88
C THR A 65 -2.65 11.82 11.23
N ILE A 66 -1.35 11.95 11.49
CA ILE A 66 -0.75 11.61 12.77
C ILE A 66 -0.42 12.86 13.58
N VAL A 67 -0.60 12.77 14.89
CA VAL A 67 -0.10 13.75 15.87
C VAL A 67 1.20 13.20 16.47
N VAL A 68 2.22 14.04 16.55
CA VAL A 68 3.55 13.70 17.08
C VAL A 68 3.82 14.54 18.33
N ASN A 69 4.39 13.96 19.38
CA ASN A 69 4.63 14.60 20.69
C ASN A 69 3.37 15.24 21.30
N GLU A 70 2.24 14.54 21.22
CA GLU A 70 0.94 15.02 21.71
C GLU A 70 0.99 15.49 23.18
N GLY A 71 0.33 16.61 23.47
CA GLY A 71 0.26 17.19 24.82
C GLY A 71 1.53 17.93 25.25
N THR A 72 2.51 18.09 24.36
CA THR A 72 3.75 18.82 24.65
C THR A 72 3.87 20.11 23.82
N LYS A 73 4.80 21.01 24.20
CA LYS A 73 5.12 22.21 23.40
C LYS A 73 5.77 21.92 22.05
N TYR A 74 6.13 20.65 21.78
CA TYR A 74 6.74 20.19 20.53
C TYR A 74 5.74 19.44 19.65
N GLN A 75 4.45 19.55 19.94
CA GLN A 75 3.41 18.88 19.16
C GLN A 75 3.37 19.41 17.73
N TYR A 76 3.26 18.51 16.76
CA TYR A 76 2.98 18.84 15.37
C TYR A 76 2.22 17.70 14.69
N HIS A 77 1.67 18.00 13.51
CA HIS A 77 0.92 17.05 12.69
C HIS A 77 1.75 16.65 11.47
N MET A 78 1.59 15.40 11.05
CA MET A 78 2.06 14.93 9.74
C MET A 78 0.92 14.21 9.03
N ILE A 79 0.94 14.21 7.70
CA ILE A 79 0.04 13.41 6.87
C ILE A 79 0.88 12.31 6.24
N LEU A 80 0.41 11.08 6.40
CA LEU A 80 0.92 9.91 5.71
C LEU A 80 0.06 9.64 4.49
N ALA A 81 0.64 9.18 3.38
CA ALA A 81 -0.07 8.76 2.18
C ALA A 81 0.43 7.38 1.77
N PHE A 82 -0.49 6.44 1.53
CA PHE A 82 -0.11 5.07 1.20
C PHE A 82 0.44 5.01 -0.23
N PRO A 83 1.68 4.56 -0.44
CA PRO A 83 2.34 4.64 -1.74
C PRO A 83 1.89 3.54 -2.72
N GLY A 84 0.99 2.64 -2.27
CA GLY A 84 0.60 1.44 -2.99
C GLY A 84 1.39 0.21 -2.56
N THR A 85 0.82 -0.97 -2.78
CA THR A 85 1.30 -2.26 -2.25
C THR A 85 2.75 -2.57 -2.65
N ALA A 86 3.13 -2.36 -3.92
CA ALA A 86 4.47 -2.69 -4.38
C ALA A 86 5.56 -1.87 -3.66
N ILE A 87 5.34 -0.57 -3.48
CA ILE A 87 6.29 0.32 -2.82
C ILE A 87 6.30 0.06 -1.31
N ALA A 88 5.13 -0.08 -0.69
CA ALA A 88 5.01 -0.37 0.74
C ALA A 88 5.73 -1.69 1.11
N SER A 89 5.53 -2.75 0.33
CA SER A 89 6.20 -4.04 0.53
C SER A 89 7.72 -3.92 0.38
N GLN A 90 8.20 -3.19 -0.64
CA GLN A 90 9.63 -2.98 -0.83
C GLN A 90 10.26 -2.24 0.37
N ILE A 91 9.57 -1.22 0.90
CA ILE A 91 10.03 -0.48 2.08
C ILE A 91 10.11 -1.42 3.31
N GLU A 92 9.11 -2.28 3.53
CA GLU A 92 9.10 -3.26 4.64
C GLU A 92 10.23 -4.29 4.49
N ASP A 93 10.41 -4.85 3.30
CA ASP A 93 11.44 -5.84 2.99
C ASP A 93 12.85 -5.26 3.21
N ASP A 94 13.11 -4.06 2.71
CA ASP A 94 14.42 -3.40 2.86
C ASP A 94 14.75 -3.04 4.31
N ALA A 95 13.70 -2.74 5.09
CA ALA A 95 13.81 -2.40 6.50
C ALA A 95 13.93 -3.64 7.41
N THR A 96 13.54 -4.82 6.94
CA THR A 96 13.59 -6.05 7.76
C THR A 96 15.02 -6.59 7.85
N THR A 97 15.59 -6.64 9.05
CA THR A 97 17.02 -6.94 9.24
C THR A 97 17.32 -8.43 9.34
N ASP A 98 16.35 -9.25 9.72
CA ASP A 98 16.54 -10.69 9.96
C ASP A 98 15.23 -11.48 9.84
N ALA A 99 15.36 -12.81 9.88
CA ALA A 99 14.24 -13.75 9.85
C ALA A 99 13.35 -13.70 11.12
N THR A 100 13.71 -12.90 12.14
CA THR A 100 12.89 -12.70 13.33
C THR A 100 11.93 -11.51 13.20
N GLY A 101 11.99 -10.78 12.08
CA GLY A 101 11.07 -9.69 11.77
C GLY A 101 11.44 -8.36 12.46
N ASN A 102 12.69 -8.20 12.90
CA ASN A 102 13.14 -6.92 13.42
C ASN A 102 13.22 -5.87 12.31
N VAL A 103 12.70 -4.67 12.59
CA VAL A 103 12.67 -3.57 11.63
C VAL A 103 13.75 -2.54 11.96
N ASP A 104 14.63 -2.25 11.01
CA ASP A 104 15.53 -1.10 11.04
C ASP A 104 14.75 0.17 10.70
N PHE A 105 14.41 0.94 11.75
CA PHE A 105 13.70 2.20 11.59
C PHE A 105 14.45 3.24 10.75
N THR A 106 15.77 3.16 10.63
CA THR A 106 16.53 4.05 9.74
C THR A 106 16.20 3.77 8.28
N ARG A 107 16.21 2.49 7.89
CA ARG A 107 15.85 2.09 6.52
C ARG A 107 14.38 2.31 6.22
N LEU A 108 13.49 1.96 7.16
CA LEU A 108 12.06 2.23 7.06
C LEU A 108 11.80 3.72 6.79
N MET A 109 12.35 4.60 7.62
CA MET A 109 12.12 6.04 7.52
C MET A 109 12.76 6.63 6.27
N GLN A 110 13.93 6.14 5.86
CA GLN A 110 14.55 6.55 4.60
C GLN A 110 13.66 6.19 3.40
N GLY A 111 13.16 4.94 3.34
CA GLY A 111 12.23 4.50 2.31
C GLY A 111 10.92 5.28 2.32
N ALA A 112 10.39 5.60 3.50
CA ALA A 112 9.18 6.41 3.65
C ALA A 112 9.36 7.85 3.13
N VAL A 113 10.51 8.48 3.39
CA VAL A 113 10.83 9.82 2.88
C VAL A 113 11.03 9.79 1.37
N ASP A 114 11.83 8.85 0.86
CA ASP A 114 12.18 8.78 -0.57
C ASP A 114 10.98 8.48 -1.46
N ASN A 115 9.99 7.74 -0.95
CA ASN A 115 8.78 7.37 -1.68
C ASN A 115 7.57 8.25 -1.35
N GLY A 116 7.74 9.34 -0.60
CA GLY A 116 6.66 10.30 -0.33
C GLY A 116 5.55 9.75 0.57
N VAL A 117 5.83 8.73 1.40
CA VAL A 117 4.89 8.22 2.41
C VAL A 117 4.56 9.33 3.40
N ILE A 118 5.53 10.15 3.78
CA ILE A 118 5.29 11.37 4.57
C ILE A 118 4.97 12.49 3.58
N SER A 119 3.68 12.70 3.32
CA SER A 119 3.18 13.64 2.30
C SER A 119 3.13 15.08 2.81
N PHE A 120 3.02 15.29 4.12
CA PHE A 120 3.11 16.60 4.75
C PHE A 120 3.68 16.54 6.18
N PRO A 121 4.56 17.47 6.61
CA PRO A 121 5.28 18.42 5.76
C PRO A 121 6.21 17.68 4.78
N GLN A 122 6.69 18.36 3.73
CA GLN A 122 7.63 17.76 2.81
C GLN A 122 8.99 17.54 3.52
N VAL A 123 9.19 16.32 4.01
CA VAL A 123 10.47 15.87 4.58
C VAL A 123 11.37 15.45 3.42
N LYS A 124 12.60 15.99 3.36
CA LYS A 124 13.56 15.71 2.27
C LYS A 124 14.70 14.78 2.68
N SER A 125 14.93 14.64 3.98
CA SER A 125 15.93 13.76 4.57
C SER A 125 15.62 13.53 6.04
N LEU A 126 16.27 12.52 6.62
CA LEU A 126 16.15 12.23 8.05
C LEU A 126 16.71 13.34 8.94
N ASP A 127 17.53 14.26 8.40
CA ASP A 127 18.02 15.43 9.14
C ASP A 127 16.91 16.36 9.63
N PHE A 128 15.70 16.24 9.08
CA PHE A 128 14.52 16.93 9.61
C PHE A 128 14.39 16.73 11.13
N TRP A 129 14.64 15.53 11.64
CA TRP A 129 14.54 15.22 13.07
C TRP A 129 15.76 15.64 13.90
N ASN A 130 16.82 16.20 13.30
CA ASN A 130 17.84 16.93 14.07
C ASN A 130 17.26 18.19 14.72
N TYR A 131 16.16 18.72 14.16
CA TYR A 131 15.50 19.95 14.61
C TYR A 131 14.08 19.72 15.15
N HIS A 132 13.54 18.51 15.01
CA HIS A 132 12.17 18.15 15.43
C HIS A 132 12.17 16.88 16.27
N LYS A 133 11.42 16.89 17.39
CA LYS A 133 11.27 15.69 18.22
C LYS A 133 10.36 14.64 17.57
N GLY A 134 10.47 13.40 18.02
CA GLY A 134 9.50 12.35 17.69
C GLY A 134 9.91 11.39 16.57
N TYR A 135 11.18 11.34 16.17
CA TYR A 135 11.67 10.40 15.13
C TYR A 135 11.16 8.96 15.34
N SER A 136 11.41 8.37 16.51
CA SER A 136 11.01 6.99 16.80
C SER A 136 9.48 6.81 16.88
N GLU A 137 8.76 7.84 17.31
CA GLU A 137 7.29 7.83 17.33
C GLU A 137 6.73 7.82 15.90
N VAL A 138 7.27 8.68 15.03
CA VAL A 138 6.89 8.71 13.62
C VAL A 138 7.24 7.39 12.94
N ALA A 139 8.42 6.83 13.19
CA ALA A 139 8.81 5.53 12.62
C ALA A 139 7.83 4.40 12.97
N ALA A 140 7.41 4.31 14.24
CA ALA A 140 6.41 3.32 14.64
C ALA A 140 5.05 3.54 13.96
N LYS A 141 4.62 4.80 13.80
CA LYS A 141 3.37 5.14 13.12
C LYS A 141 3.43 4.87 11.62
N VAL A 142 4.55 5.15 10.96
CA VAL A 142 4.80 4.82 9.56
C VAL A 142 4.74 3.32 9.33
N LEU A 143 5.42 2.53 10.17
CA LEU A 143 5.38 1.06 10.07
C LEU A 143 3.94 0.54 10.17
N LYS A 144 3.21 1.00 11.20
CA LYS A 144 1.80 0.61 11.38
C LYS A 144 0.97 0.96 10.14
N PHE A 145 1.07 2.20 9.66
CA PHE A 145 0.31 2.69 8.51
C PHE A 145 0.58 1.88 7.24
N LEU A 146 1.85 1.56 6.96
CA LEU A 146 2.21 0.72 5.81
C LEU A 146 1.64 -0.69 5.95
N ASN A 147 1.73 -1.30 7.13
CA ASN A 147 1.20 -2.64 7.39
C ASN A 147 -0.33 -2.69 7.28
N ASP A 148 -1.02 -1.65 7.76
CA ASP A 148 -2.48 -1.54 7.60
C ASP A 148 -2.86 -1.42 6.13
N GLY A 149 -2.14 -0.64 5.33
CA GLY A 149 -2.37 -0.53 3.88
C GLY A 149 -2.06 -1.82 3.13
N LEU A 150 -1.01 -2.56 3.51
CA LEU A 150 -0.71 -3.88 2.96
C LEU A 150 -1.80 -4.91 3.31
N ALA A 151 -2.40 -4.79 4.49
CA ALA A 151 -3.51 -5.63 4.93
C ALA A 151 -4.88 -5.20 4.37
N GLY A 152 -4.97 -4.04 3.69
CA GLY A 152 -6.23 -3.54 3.15
C GLY A 152 -7.13 -2.82 4.15
N ASN A 153 -6.57 -2.37 5.29
CA ASN A 153 -7.30 -1.87 6.45
C ASN A 153 -7.28 -0.33 6.57
N LEU A 154 -6.86 0.42 5.55
CA LEU A 154 -6.92 1.89 5.60
C LEU A 154 -8.34 2.36 5.26
N GLU A 155 -8.86 3.26 6.10
CA GLU A 155 -10.17 3.91 5.95
C GLU A 155 -10.08 5.24 5.19
#